data_AF-A0A7U4M028-F1
#
_entry.id   AF-A0A7U4M028-F1
#
_cell.length_a   1.000
_cell.length_b   1.000
_cell.length_c   1.000
_cell.angle_alpha   90.00
_cell.angle_beta   90.00
_cell.angle_gamma   90.00
#
_symmetry.space_group_name_H-M   'P 1'
#
loop_
_entity.id
_entity.type
_entity.pdbx_description
1 polymer ?
#
loop_
_entity_poly.entity_id
_entity_poly.type
_entity_poly.pdbx_seq_one_letter_code
_entity_poly.pdbx_strand_id
1 'polypeptide(L)'
;MIDDVDDTNHDYTTVFSITHSLYNENSFIVDTAGDISLADGSVFVDRSADRVGIGTTTPSYPLHVAGGGDIGMTNGTSTWYLDNNNDWFNIGGSVNRVFTLNTNAPANNFYMLANGDVGIGVGFSPSAKLDVGGTLRNTDTITSSWTGSSTAWLHQGLVLESYNTNAAANSEVGFSLVNSRDNLRWDFRLNDNGNSFSATKRNTGGNEFNVYNTTTDFRNARVKMGGVTVFENGHLVTASSRELKTDIKPLDTQAAMDAFHKLQPVSYEYKAQKGEPVVGFIAEDVPELVAMPSRKTFDSAEVTALLTKVVQEQDKVLSQTRKELKEAQEKIARLEKMEKKVAMMESILTNLALDTSRSTKEKVSLNQK
;
A
#
# COMPACT_ATOMS: atom_id res chain seq x y z
N MET A 1 -66.67 65.76 15.91
CA MET A 1 -67.69 65.44 14.89
C MET A 1 -66.92 64.97 13.68
N ILE A 2 -67.05 63.70 13.32
CA ILE A 2 -66.60 63.22 12.01
C ILE A 2 -67.74 63.61 11.07
N ASP A 3 -67.44 64.53 10.16
CA ASP A 3 -68.34 64.93 9.09
C ASP A 3 -68.33 63.83 8.04
N ASP A 4 -69.51 63.42 7.60
CA ASP A 4 -69.74 62.45 6.54
C ASP A 4 -69.48 63.17 5.23
N VAL A 5 -68.28 62.99 4.67
CA VAL A 5 -67.90 63.63 3.41
C VAL A 5 -68.55 62.85 2.27
N ASP A 6 -69.50 63.52 1.62
CA ASP A 6 -70.21 63.14 0.40
C ASP A 6 -69.28 62.45 -0.63
N ASP A 7 -69.50 61.15 -0.85
CA ASP A 7 -68.68 60.22 -1.64
C ASP A 7 -68.87 60.36 -3.18
N THR A 8 -69.40 61.49 -3.64
CA THR A 8 -69.77 61.68 -5.05
C THR A 8 -68.78 62.51 -5.86
N ASN A 9 -67.70 63.05 -5.24
CA ASN A 9 -66.72 63.90 -5.93
C ASN A 9 -65.30 63.86 -5.33
N HIS A 10 -64.85 62.74 -4.77
CA HIS A 10 -63.46 62.61 -4.31
C HIS A 10 -62.53 62.14 -5.45
N ASP A 11 -61.82 63.11 -6.03
CA ASP A 11 -60.47 62.86 -6.54
C ASP A 11 -59.67 62.15 -5.43
N TYR A 12 -58.91 61.11 -5.80
CA TYR A 12 -58.18 60.20 -4.90
C TYR A 12 -57.08 60.86 -4.04
N THR A 13 -57.15 62.16 -3.78
CA THR A 13 -56.17 62.99 -3.10
C THR A 13 -56.63 63.27 -1.67
N THR A 14 -56.18 62.43 -0.74
CA THR A 14 -56.17 62.59 0.74
C THR A 14 -57.52 62.60 1.47
N VAL A 15 -57.87 61.47 2.11
CA VAL A 15 -59.07 61.33 2.97
C VAL A 15 -58.77 61.55 4.46
N PHE A 16 -57.50 61.76 4.84
CA PHE A 16 -57.11 61.94 6.24
C PHE A 16 -55.78 62.72 6.33
N SER A 17 -55.81 63.95 6.88
CA SER A 17 -54.58 64.69 7.23
C SER A 17 -54.59 65.00 8.73
N ILE A 18 -53.53 64.59 9.44
CA ILE A 18 -53.26 65.04 10.80
C ILE A 18 -52.11 66.04 10.70
N THR A 19 -52.41 67.34 10.79
CA THR A 19 -51.39 68.36 10.97
C THR A 19 -51.02 68.37 12.47
N HIS A 20 -49.88 67.77 12.85
CA HIS A 20 -49.37 67.87 14.22
C HIS A 20 -48.12 68.76 14.27
N SER A 21 -48.17 69.78 15.12
CA SER A 21 -47.23 70.91 15.20
C SER A 21 -46.09 70.70 16.21
N LEU A 22 -45.61 69.47 16.42
CA LEU A 22 -44.49 69.21 17.35
C LEU A 22 -43.36 68.52 16.61
N TYR A 23 -42.25 69.25 16.47
CA TYR A 23 -41.09 69.01 15.61
C TYR A 23 -40.20 67.82 15.99
N ASN A 24 -40.66 66.87 16.81
CA ASN A 24 -39.74 65.88 17.34
C ASN A 24 -40.24 64.45 17.56
N GLU A 25 -41.52 64.10 17.42
CA GLU A 25 -41.91 62.67 17.47
C GLU A 25 -43.10 62.34 16.54
N ASN A 26 -42.92 61.28 15.73
CA ASN A 26 -43.95 60.48 15.05
C ASN A 26 -44.77 61.15 13.92
N SER A 27 -44.11 61.70 12.89
CA SER A 27 -44.78 62.13 11.66
C SER A 27 -45.19 60.93 10.79
N PHE A 28 -46.49 60.71 10.62
CA PHE A 28 -47.06 59.93 9.52
C PHE A 28 -47.45 60.92 8.42
N ILE A 29 -46.76 60.85 7.28
CA ILE A 29 -46.94 61.76 6.14
C ILE A 29 -47.44 60.92 4.96
N VAL A 30 -48.52 61.36 4.32
CA VAL A 30 -48.94 60.88 3.00
C VAL A 30 -48.80 62.04 2.04
N ASP A 31 -47.98 61.90 1.01
CA ASP A 31 -47.74 62.99 0.06
C ASP A 31 -48.72 62.97 -1.13
N THR A 32 -48.55 63.91 -2.07
CA THR A 32 -49.40 64.03 -3.26
C THR A 32 -49.19 62.91 -4.28
N ALA A 33 -48.06 62.20 -4.23
CA ALA A 33 -47.81 61.01 -5.03
C ALA A 33 -48.45 59.76 -4.40
N GLY A 34 -48.96 59.88 -3.16
CA GLY A 34 -49.52 58.78 -2.38
C GLY A 34 -48.45 57.96 -1.65
N ASP A 35 -47.23 58.48 -1.54
CA ASP A 35 -46.16 57.86 -0.78
C ASP A 35 -46.40 58.06 0.72
N ILE A 36 -46.01 57.08 1.53
CA ILE A 36 -46.19 57.11 2.99
C ILE A 36 -44.82 57.18 3.65
N SER A 37 -44.56 58.20 4.46
CA SER A 37 -43.33 58.33 5.26
C SER A 37 -43.66 58.35 6.75
N LEU A 38 -42.86 57.60 7.52
CA LEU A 38 -42.94 57.49 8.97
C LEU A 38 -41.61 57.86 9.60
N ALA A 39 -41.66 58.57 10.72
CA ALA A 39 -40.49 58.88 11.56
C ALA A 39 -39.31 59.40 10.72
N ASP A 40 -39.59 60.46 9.95
CA ASP A 40 -38.62 61.16 9.09
C ASP A 40 -37.91 60.24 8.06
N GLY A 41 -38.69 59.36 7.40
CA GLY A 41 -38.17 58.46 6.37
C GLY A 41 -37.54 57.17 6.92
N SER A 42 -37.69 56.88 8.21
CA SER A 42 -37.30 55.59 8.80
C SER A 42 -38.10 54.42 8.23
N VAL A 43 -39.37 54.63 7.89
CA VAL A 43 -40.15 53.72 7.04
C VAL A 43 -40.77 54.53 5.90
N PHE A 44 -40.54 54.09 4.67
CA PHE A 44 -41.01 54.77 3.47
C PHE A 44 -41.72 53.77 2.55
N VAL A 45 -42.96 54.05 2.17
CA VAL A 45 -43.70 53.28 1.16
C VAL A 45 -43.73 54.11 -0.12
N ASP A 46 -42.97 53.65 -1.11
CA ASP A 46 -42.93 54.21 -2.46
C ASP A 46 -44.04 53.54 -3.26
N ARG A 47 -45.17 54.25 -3.39
CA ARG A 47 -46.34 53.77 -4.13
C ARG A 47 -46.04 53.73 -5.62
N SER A 48 -45.26 54.69 -6.12
CA SER A 48 -44.97 54.80 -7.55
C SER A 48 -44.21 53.59 -8.10
N ALA A 49 -43.41 52.94 -7.25
CA ALA A 49 -42.59 51.80 -7.62
C ALA A 49 -42.94 50.47 -6.91
N ASP A 50 -44.00 50.44 -6.11
CA ASP A 50 -44.42 49.27 -5.31
C ASP A 50 -43.32 48.73 -4.36
N ARG A 51 -42.66 49.62 -3.59
CA ARG A 51 -41.53 49.25 -2.71
C ARG A 51 -41.67 49.81 -1.29
N VAL A 52 -41.05 49.13 -0.32
CA VAL A 52 -40.94 49.57 1.07
C VAL A 52 -39.46 49.74 1.45
N GLY A 53 -39.09 50.93 1.91
CA GLY A 53 -37.80 51.25 2.50
C GLY A 53 -37.86 51.29 4.02
N ILE A 54 -36.87 50.72 4.70
CA ILE A 54 -36.61 50.90 6.13
C ILE A 54 -35.22 51.53 6.26
N GLY A 55 -35.12 52.71 6.85
CA GLY A 55 -33.87 53.49 6.94
C GLY A 55 -33.41 54.09 5.60
N THR A 56 -34.29 54.12 4.58
CA THR A 56 -34.03 54.72 3.27
C THR A 56 -35.34 55.18 2.61
N THR A 57 -35.29 56.33 1.94
CA THR A 57 -36.39 56.86 1.12
C THR A 57 -36.24 56.53 -0.36
N THR A 58 -35.18 55.83 -0.76
CA THR A 58 -34.92 55.40 -2.15
C THR A 58 -34.77 53.87 -2.21
N PRO A 59 -35.84 53.10 -1.89
CA PRO A 59 -35.77 51.65 -1.91
C PRO A 59 -35.39 51.15 -3.32
N SER A 60 -34.41 50.23 -3.43
CA SER A 60 -34.00 49.66 -4.73
C SER A 60 -34.57 48.27 -4.99
N TYR A 61 -35.22 47.69 -3.97
CA TYR A 61 -35.84 46.37 -3.98
C TYR A 61 -37.27 46.47 -3.42
N PRO A 62 -38.16 45.48 -3.65
CA PRO A 62 -39.51 45.46 -3.07
C PRO A 62 -39.54 45.72 -1.56
N LEU A 63 -38.55 45.20 -0.82
CA LEU A 63 -38.25 45.59 0.55
C LEU A 63 -36.75 45.92 0.65
N HIS A 64 -36.41 47.16 1.00
CA HIS A 64 -35.03 47.62 1.15
C HIS A 64 -34.80 48.11 2.59
N VAL A 65 -34.04 47.35 3.37
CA VAL A 65 -33.57 47.77 4.69
C VAL A 65 -32.15 48.31 4.54
N ALA A 66 -31.96 49.61 4.77
CA ALA A 66 -30.66 50.28 4.71
C ALA A 66 -30.13 50.59 6.12
N GLY A 67 -28.82 50.75 6.26
CA GLY A 67 -28.18 51.13 7.53
C GLY A 67 -27.56 49.98 8.36
N GLY A 68 -27.56 48.74 7.85
CA GLY A 68 -26.73 47.64 8.40
C GLY A 68 -27.17 47.07 9.75
N GLY A 69 -28.48 46.88 9.94
CA GLY A 69 -29.03 46.23 11.15
C GLY A 69 -29.53 44.81 10.91
N ASP A 70 -29.71 44.07 12.00
CA ASP A 70 -30.29 42.73 11.99
C ASP A 70 -31.74 42.76 11.50
N ILE A 71 -32.07 41.94 10.48
CA ILE A 71 -33.48 41.68 10.12
C ILE A 71 -33.95 40.48 10.92
N GLY A 72 -34.77 40.72 11.94
CA GLY A 72 -35.20 39.71 12.90
C GLY A 72 -36.65 39.27 12.78
N MET A 73 -36.88 37.96 12.91
CA MET A 73 -38.19 37.40 13.28
C MET A 73 -38.07 36.80 14.67
N THR A 74 -38.94 37.22 15.60
CA THR A 74 -38.94 36.73 16.99
C THR A 74 -40.30 36.11 17.33
N ASN A 75 -40.30 34.99 18.06
CA ASN A 75 -41.51 34.39 18.62
C ASN A 75 -41.33 34.09 20.13
N GLY A 76 -40.66 35.00 20.84
CA GLY A 76 -40.40 34.91 22.29
C GLY A 76 -39.33 33.90 22.74
N THR A 77 -39.08 32.83 21.98
CA THR A 77 -38.14 31.73 22.34
C THR A 77 -37.03 31.48 21.33
N SER A 78 -37.28 31.79 20.06
CA SER A 78 -36.32 31.70 18.97
C SER A 78 -36.33 33.00 18.21
N THR A 79 -35.15 33.44 17.84
CA THR A 79 -34.94 34.63 17.05
C THR A 79 -34.12 34.25 15.84
N TRP A 80 -34.69 34.42 14.66
CA TRP A 80 -33.98 34.27 13.40
C TRP A 80 -33.61 35.67 12.94
N TYR A 81 -32.32 36.00 13.00
CA TYR A 81 -31.81 37.25 12.44
C TYR A 81 -31.01 36.96 11.18
N LEU A 82 -31.25 37.74 10.12
CA LEU A 82 -30.23 37.98 9.10
C LEU A 82 -29.40 39.15 9.60
N ASP A 83 -28.27 38.81 10.20
CA ASP A 83 -27.24 39.77 10.60
C ASP A 83 -26.32 40.02 9.40
N ASN A 84 -26.02 41.30 9.13
CA ASN A 84 -25.02 41.76 8.18
C ASN A 84 -24.05 42.74 8.87
N ASN A 85 -23.55 42.34 10.03
CA ASN A 85 -22.41 42.95 10.69
C ASN A 85 -21.17 42.71 9.84
N ASN A 86 -20.24 43.67 9.86
CA ASN A 86 -19.25 44.03 8.83
C ASN A 86 -18.59 42.93 7.98
N ASP A 87 -18.62 41.64 8.34
CA ASP A 87 -17.98 40.56 7.59
C ASP A 87 -18.76 39.21 7.61
N TRP A 88 -20.02 39.13 8.06
CA TRP A 88 -20.72 37.84 8.19
C TRP A 88 -22.18 37.84 7.75
N PHE A 89 -22.58 36.75 7.07
CA PHE A 89 -23.98 36.30 6.97
C PHE A 89 -24.22 35.21 8.01
N ASN A 90 -25.20 35.41 8.89
CA ASN A 90 -25.52 34.47 9.96
C ASN A 90 -26.99 34.05 9.91
N ILE A 91 -27.26 32.79 10.27
CA ILE A 91 -28.59 32.27 10.58
C ILE A 91 -28.53 31.66 11.99
N GLY A 92 -29.32 32.21 12.91
CA GLY A 92 -29.39 31.78 14.31
C GLY A 92 -29.56 32.96 15.27
N GLY A 93 -29.32 32.70 16.56
CA GLY A 93 -29.30 33.73 17.60
C GLY A 93 -27.93 34.36 17.77
N SER A 94 -27.85 35.46 18.53
CA SER A 94 -26.60 36.24 18.72
C SER A 94 -25.45 35.43 19.35
N VAL A 95 -25.76 34.36 20.08
CA VAL A 95 -24.78 33.47 20.74
C VAL A 95 -24.71 32.09 20.06
N ASN A 96 -25.81 31.59 19.51
CA ASN A 96 -25.90 30.28 18.88
C ASN A 96 -26.17 30.43 17.38
N ARG A 97 -25.08 30.49 16.60
CA ARG A 97 -25.11 30.59 15.14
C ARG A 97 -25.13 29.18 14.57
N VAL A 98 -26.20 28.86 13.83
CA VAL A 98 -26.40 27.53 13.23
C VAL A 98 -25.79 27.46 11.84
N PHE A 99 -25.71 28.60 11.15
CA PHE A 99 -25.01 28.75 9.87
C PHE A 99 -24.34 30.13 9.81
N THR A 100 -23.05 30.17 9.45
CA THR A 100 -22.27 31.40 9.33
C THR A 100 -21.40 31.34 8.08
N LEU A 101 -21.48 32.37 7.24
CA LEU A 101 -20.56 32.59 6.12
C LEU A 101 -19.85 33.92 6.33
N ASN A 102 -18.53 33.93 6.17
CA ASN A 102 -17.79 35.19 6.12
C ASN A 102 -17.99 35.85 4.76
N THR A 103 -18.47 37.09 4.72
CA THR A 103 -18.74 37.83 3.48
C THR A 103 -17.46 38.23 2.75
N ASN A 104 -16.31 38.22 3.44
CA ASN A 104 -14.97 38.32 2.82
C ASN A 104 -14.40 36.98 2.35
N ALA A 105 -15.15 35.87 2.47
CA ALA A 105 -14.70 34.61 1.89
C ALA A 105 -14.52 34.74 0.36
N PRO A 106 -13.63 33.94 -0.26
CA PRO A 106 -13.48 33.95 -1.70
C PRO A 106 -14.83 33.77 -2.42
N ALA A 107 -14.99 34.40 -3.58
CA ALA A 107 -16.21 34.29 -4.37
C ALA A 107 -16.55 32.82 -4.64
N ASN A 108 -17.81 32.43 -4.41
CA ASN A 108 -18.32 31.07 -4.61
C ASN A 108 -17.59 30.01 -3.78
N ASN A 109 -17.05 30.36 -2.59
CA ASN A 109 -16.37 29.40 -1.73
C ASN A 109 -17.31 28.33 -1.14
N PHE A 110 -18.58 28.64 -0.91
CA PHE A 110 -19.64 27.67 -0.64
C PHE A 110 -20.78 27.95 -1.62
N TYR A 111 -21.04 27.02 -2.52
CA TYR A 111 -22.01 27.25 -3.60
C TYR A 111 -22.80 25.97 -3.92
N MET A 112 -24.09 26.12 -4.23
CA MET A 112 -24.95 25.04 -4.68
C MET A 112 -25.52 25.37 -6.06
N LEU A 113 -25.25 24.49 -7.03
CA LEU A 113 -25.78 24.60 -8.39
C LEU A 113 -27.27 24.27 -8.44
N ALA A 114 -27.94 24.71 -9.52
CA ALA A 114 -29.35 24.40 -9.76
C ALA A 114 -29.66 22.89 -9.88
N ASN A 115 -28.64 22.08 -10.18
CA ASN A 115 -28.73 20.61 -10.25
C ASN A 115 -28.50 19.92 -8.87
N GLY A 116 -28.31 20.73 -7.81
CA GLY A 116 -28.10 20.27 -6.44
C GLY A 116 -26.66 19.92 -6.07
N ASP A 117 -25.69 20.12 -6.97
CA ASP A 117 -24.28 19.87 -6.66
C ASP A 117 -23.73 20.97 -5.73
N VAL A 118 -23.00 20.56 -4.70
CA VAL A 118 -22.44 21.46 -3.67
C VAL A 118 -20.93 21.56 -3.83
N GLY A 119 -20.42 22.77 -3.99
CA GLY A 119 -18.99 23.08 -4.01
C GLY A 119 -18.53 23.76 -2.73
N ILE A 120 -17.38 23.32 -2.22
CA ILE A 120 -16.64 23.96 -1.13
C ILE A 120 -15.22 24.24 -1.61
N GLY A 121 -14.87 25.50 -1.84
CA GLY A 121 -13.53 25.91 -2.29
C GLY A 121 -13.19 25.59 -3.75
N VAL A 122 -14.20 25.29 -4.59
CA VAL A 122 -14.03 24.90 -6.01
C VAL A 122 -14.53 25.96 -7.01
N GLY A 123 -14.95 27.13 -6.53
CA GLY A 123 -15.55 28.16 -7.37
C GLY A 123 -16.93 27.74 -7.92
N PHE A 124 -17.32 28.31 -9.08
CA PHE A 124 -18.65 28.11 -9.68
C PHE A 124 -18.72 26.86 -10.58
N SER A 125 -17.98 25.80 -10.28
CA SER A 125 -17.96 24.59 -11.10
C SER A 125 -17.67 23.32 -10.29
N PRO A 126 -18.53 22.93 -9.33
CA PRO A 126 -18.48 21.59 -8.73
C PRO A 126 -18.52 20.50 -9.83
N SER A 127 -17.60 19.55 -9.76
CA SER A 127 -17.51 18.41 -10.68
C SER A 127 -18.20 17.15 -10.17
N ALA A 128 -18.71 17.19 -8.93
CA ALA A 128 -19.39 16.10 -8.25
C ALA A 128 -20.51 16.62 -7.33
N LYS A 129 -21.34 15.71 -6.81
CA LYS A 129 -22.45 16.03 -5.89
C LYS A 129 -22.01 16.81 -4.65
N LEU A 130 -20.84 16.46 -4.12
CA LEU A 130 -20.12 17.22 -3.12
C LEU A 130 -18.66 17.30 -3.59
N ASP A 131 -18.22 18.50 -3.98
CA ASP A 131 -16.88 18.76 -4.47
C ASP A 131 -16.14 19.69 -3.49
N VAL A 132 -15.05 19.19 -2.90
CA VAL A 132 -14.27 19.90 -1.88
C VAL A 132 -12.88 20.17 -2.43
N GLY A 133 -12.61 21.44 -2.73
CA GLY A 133 -11.29 21.93 -3.11
C GLY A 133 -10.38 21.95 -1.88
N GLY A 134 -9.50 20.96 -1.76
CA GLY A 134 -8.53 20.85 -0.68
C GLY A 134 -8.73 19.61 0.20
N THR A 135 -8.35 19.71 1.47
CA THR A 135 -8.43 18.57 2.42
C THR A 135 -9.74 18.56 3.18
N LEU A 136 -10.50 17.46 3.08
CA LEU A 136 -11.62 17.18 3.98
C LEU A 136 -11.09 16.62 5.30
N ARG A 137 -11.29 17.35 6.40
CA ARG A 137 -10.97 16.89 7.76
C ARG A 137 -12.25 16.53 8.51
N ASN A 138 -12.35 15.29 8.98
CA ASN A 138 -13.45 14.79 9.82
C ASN A 138 -12.89 14.34 11.18
N THR A 139 -13.62 14.60 12.28
CA THR A 139 -13.19 14.30 13.66
C THR A 139 -13.79 13.01 14.23
N ASP A 140 -14.70 12.39 13.49
CA ASP A 140 -15.37 11.14 13.85
C ASP A 140 -15.26 10.19 12.64
N THR A 141 -16.37 9.84 12.00
CA THR A 141 -16.42 8.86 10.92
C THR A 141 -16.97 9.49 9.64
N ILE A 142 -16.35 9.18 8.50
CA ILE A 142 -16.95 9.38 7.18
C ILE A 142 -17.59 8.04 6.76
N THR A 143 -18.92 7.98 6.76
CA THR A 143 -19.66 6.80 6.31
C THR A 143 -20.17 7.03 4.88
N SER A 144 -19.68 6.27 3.91
CA SER A 144 -20.26 6.19 2.56
C SER A 144 -21.07 4.89 2.42
N SER A 145 -22.39 5.01 2.41
CA SER A 145 -23.29 3.87 2.23
C SER A 145 -23.71 3.76 0.76
N TRP A 146 -23.32 2.68 0.10
CA TRP A 146 -23.67 2.39 -1.28
C TRP A 146 -24.88 1.46 -1.28
N THR A 147 -26.06 1.99 -1.62
CA THR A 147 -27.30 1.21 -1.63
C THR A 147 -27.79 1.02 -3.07
N GLY A 148 -27.37 -0.08 -3.68
CA GLY A 148 -27.76 -0.45 -5.04
C GLY A 148 -27.14 -1.79 -5.46
N SER A 149 -27.98 -2.74 -5.86
CA SER A 149 -27.53 -3.92 -6.60
C SER A 149 -27.35 -3.53 -8.06
N SER A 150 -26.11 -3.38 -8.51
CA SER A 150 -25.78 -3.08 -9.91
C SER A 150 -24.89 -4.18 -10.48
N THR A 151 -25.36 -4.85 -11.51
CA THR A 151 -24.74 -5.99 -12.23
C THR A 151 -23.47 -5.61 -13.02
N ALA A 152 -22.53 -4.88 -12.43
CA ALA A 152 -21.26 -4.52 -13.05
C ALA A 152 -20.08 -4.93 -12.16
N TRP A 153 -19.11 -5.63 -12.75
CA TRP A 153 -18.13 -6.49 -12.11
C TRP A 153 -17.02 -5.84 -11.28
N LEU A 154 -17.09 -4.56 -10.90
CA LEU A 154 -16.09 -3.94 -10.02
C LEU A 154 -16.72 -2.78 -9.23
N HIS A 155 -17.19 -3.03 -8.01
CA HIS A 155 -17.33 -1.95 -7.03
C HIS A 155 -15.96 -1.66 -6.43
N GLN A 156 -15.48 -0.44 -6.66
CA GLN A 156 -14.38 0.13 -5.90
C GLN A 156 -15.03 0.91 -4.74
N GLY A 157 -14.94 0.38 -3.51
CA GLY A 157 -15.51 1.05 -2.33
C GLY A 157 -14.85 2.41 -2.02
N LEU A 158 -13.57 2.51 -2.34
CA LEU A 158 -12.78 3.74 -2.36
C LEU A 158 -11.97 3.72 -3.65
N VAL A 159 -12.32 4.59 -4.59
CA VAL A 159 -11.49 4.88 -5.77
C VAL A 159 -10.56 6.01 -5.36
N LEU A 160 -9.25 5.76 -5.37
CA LEU A 160 -8.26 6.82 -5.35
C LEU A 160 -7.72 6.91 -6.77
N GLU A 161 -7.85 8.08 -7.38
CA GLU A 161 -7.40 8.33 -8.74
C GLU A 161 -6.51 9.58 -8.75
N SER A 162 -5.39 9.51 -9.45
CA SER A 162 -4.57 10.66 -9.80
C SER A 162 -4.47 10.68 -11.31
N TYR A 163 -4.95 11.75 -11.93
CA TYR A 163 -4.79 11.97 -13.36
C TYR A 163 -3.69 13.02 -13.59
N ASN A 164 -2.44 12.57 -13.77
CA ASN A 164 -1.33 13.44 -14.07
C ASN A 164 -1.26 13.71 -15.58
N THR A 165 -1.49 14.96 -16.00
CA THR A 165 -1.41 15.37 -17.40
C THR A 165 0.02 15.62 -17.89
N ASN A 166 1.01 15.62 -16.99
CA ASN A 166 2.40 15.81 -17.34
C ASN A 166 3.08 14.46 -17.63
N ALA A 167 3.23 14.13 -18.91
CA ALA A 167 3.87 12.90 -19.37
C ALA A 167 5.34 12.72 -18.93
N ALA A 168 6.01 13.78 -18.45
CA ALA A 168 7.36 13.71 -17.92
C ALA A 168 7.42 13.42 -16.41
N ALA A 169 6.27 13.37 -15.73
CA ALA A 169 6.17 13.11 -14.29
C ALA A 169 5.41 11.81 -14.02
N ASN A 170 5.89 11.03 -13.06
CA ASN A 170 5.20 9.80 -12.64
C ASN A 170 3.93 10.16 -11.87
N SER A 171 2.84 9.42 -12.08
CA SER A 171 1.72 9.43 -11.14
C SER A 171 1.97 8.42 -10.04
N GLU A 172 1.64 8.83 -8.82
CA GLU A 172 1.57 7.93 -7.67
C GLU A 172 0.20 8.11 -7.04
N VAL A 173 -0.50 7.01 -6.86
CA VAL A 173 -1.79 6.97 -6.18
C VAL A 173 -1.62 6.10 -4.96
N GLY A 174 -2.03 6.57 -3.79
CA GLY A 174 -1.90 5.76 -2.60
C GLY A 174 -2.67 6.28 -1.41
N PHE A 175 -2.72 5.46 -0.37
CA PHE A 175 -3.21 5.83 0.93
C PHE A 175 -2.22 5.40 2.01
N SER A 176 -2.32 6.06 3.15
CA SER A 176 -1.52 5.76 4.32
C SER A 176 -2.40 5.29 5.46
N LEU A 177 -2.01 4.21 6.11
CA LEU A 177 -2.52 3.83 7.42
C LEU A 177 -1.53 4.36 8.47
N VAL A 178 -2.01 5.23 9.35
CA VAL A 178 -1.16 5.93 10.34
C VAL A 178 -1.68 5.68 11.74
N ASN A 179 -0.86 5.06 12.58
CA ASN A 179 -1.00 5.09 14.03
C ASN A 179 0.02 6.08 14.60
N SER A 180 -0.45 7.30 14.84
CA SER A 180 0.40 8.41 15.31
C SER A 180 0.93 8.21 16.73
N ARG A 181 0.25 7.42 17.57
CA ARG A 181 0.71 7.14 18.94
C ARG A 181 2.02 6.38 18.94
N ASP A 182 2.12 5.39 18.06
CA ASP A 182 3.26 4.48 18.01
C ASP A 182 4.22 4.84 16.85
N ASN A 183 4.03 6.01 16.21
CA ASN A 183 4.75 6.46 15.01
C ASN A 183 4.82 5.38 13.91
N LEU A 184 3.73 4.63 13.75
CA LEU A 184 3.64 3.53 12.81
C LEU A 184 2.85 4.00 11.59
N ARG A 185 3.51 4.02 10.43
CA ARG A 185 2.88 4.36 9.17
C ARG A 185 3.18 3.31 8.11
N TRP A 186 2.12 2.84 7.47
CA TRP A 186 2.17 2.02 6.27
C TRP A 186 1.62 2.81 5.10
N ASP A 187 2.37 2.86 4.01
CA ASP A 187 1.96 3.48 2.77
C ASP A 187 1.67 2.39 1.73
N PHE A 188 0.50 2.44 1.12
CA PHE A 188 0.06 1.59 0.02
C PHE A 188 0.00 2.44 -1.23
N ARG A 189 0.74 2.05 -2.27
CA ARG A 189 0.99 2.91 -3.44
C ARG A 189 0.86 2.11 -4.73
N LEU A 190 0.28 2.76 -5.73
CA LEU A 190 0.39 2.43 -7.13
C LEU A 190 1.36 3.43 -7.75
N ASN A 191 2.33 2.94 -8.52
CA ASN A 191 3.32 3.78 -9.16
C ASN A 191 3.45 3.42 -10.64
N ASP A 192 3.37 4.44 -11.49
CA ASP A 192 3.55 4.33 -12.93
C ASP A 192 4.98 3.90 -13.29
N ASN A 193 5.97 4.28 -12.49
CA ASN A 193 7.36 3.87 -12.65
C ASN A 193 7.53 2.38 -12.25
N GLY A 194 7.30 1.50 -13.22
CA GLY A 194 7.39 0.05 -13.07
C GLY A 194 6.06 -0.68 -12.90
N ASN A 195 4.92 -0.02 -13.23
CA ASN A 195 3.58 -0.61 -13.19
C ASN A 195 3.33 -1.43 -11.92
N SER A 196 3.53 -0.79 -10.77
CA SER A 196 3.70 -1.51 -9.51
C SER A 196 2.68 -1.14 -8.45
N PHE A 197 2.28 -2.15 -7.68
CA PHE A 197 1.69 -1.99 -6.36
C PHE A 197 2.78 -2.23 -5.32
N SER A 198 2.90 -1.32 -4.35
CA SER A 198 3.79 -1.51 -3.20
C SER A 198 3.06 -1.24 -1.89
N ALA A 199 3.48 -1.99 -0.87
CA ALA A 199 3.17 -1.71 0.51
C ALA A 199 4.49 -1.53 1.26
N THR A 200 4.65 -0.39 1.93
CA THR A 200 5.87 -0.09 2.65
C THR A 200 5.62 0.49 4.03
N LYS A 201 6.39 0.04 5.02
CA LYS A 201 6.45 0.72 6.31
C LYS A 201 7.37 1.93 6.14
N ARG A 202 6.87 3.11 6.50
CA ARG A 202 7.64 4.33 6.30
C ARG A 202 8.94 4.30 7.13
N ASN A 203 10.03 4.81 6.54
CA ASN A 203 11.37 4.92 7.14
C ASN A 203 12.16 3.61 7.29
N THR A 204 11.87 2.58 6.49
CA THR A 204 12.63 1.31 6.48
C THR A 204 13.65 1.21 5.35
N GLY A 205 13.73 2.21 4.47
CA GLY A 205 14.73 2.29 3.41
C GLY A 205 14.33 1.65 2.07
N GLY A 206 13.09 1.18 1.91
CA GLY A 206 12.59 0.68 0.63
C GLY A 206 11.26 -0.07 0.76
N ASN A 207 10.73 -0.57 -0.37
CA ASN A 207 9.47 -1.33 -0.38
C ASN A 207 9.63 -2.70 0.30
N GLU A 208 8.83 -2.98 1.32
CA GLU A 208 8.75 -4.30 1.96
C GLU A 208 8.03 -5.33 1.10
N PHE A 209 6.96 -4.92 0.43
CA PHE A 209 6.20 -5.73 -0.52
C PHE A 209 6.03 -4.94 -1.81
N ASN A 210 6.34 -5.58 -2.93
CA ASN A 210 6.16 -4.97 -4.24
C ASN A 210 5.74 -6.03 -5.27
N VAL A 211 4.60 -5.79 -5.89
CA VAL A 211 4.15 -6.52 -7.09
C VAL A 211 4.33 -5.57 -8.25
N TYR A 212 5.13 -5.96 -9.22
CA TYR A 212 5.48 -5.08 -10.32
C TYR A 212 5.63 -5.85 -11.62
N ASN A 213 5.54 -5.13 -12.71
CA ASN A 213 5.73 -5.69 -14.04
C ASN A 213 6.77 -4.87 -14.80
N THR A 214 7.73 -5.55 -15.42
CA THR A 214 8.74 -4.89 -16.25
C THR A 214 8.23 -4.54 -17.64
N THR A 215 7.07 -5.06 -18.06
CA THR A 215 6.40 -4.74 -19.33
C THR A 215 4.89 -4.59 -19.10
N THR A 216 4.11 -4.55 -20.19
CA THR A 216 2.64 -4.58 -20.14
C THR A 216 2.06 -6.00 -20.09
N ASP A 217 2.87 -7.05 -20.28
CA ASP A 217 2.40 -8.44 -20.27
C ASP A 217 2.41 -8.99 -18.84
N PHE A 218 1.25 -9.40 -18.32
CA PHE A 218 1.11 -9.97 -16.98
C PHE A 218 2.04 -11.16 -16.72
N ARG A 219 2.50 -11.86 -17.77
CA ARG A 219 3.48 -12.93 -17.68
C ARG A 219 4.87 -12.48 -17.26
N ASN A 220 5.12 -11.18 -17.06
CA ASN A 220 6.36 -10.66 -16.49
C ASN A 220 6.15 -10.07 -15.08
N ALA A 221 5.00 -10.37 -14.45
CA ALA A 221 4.73 -9.96 -13.09
C ALA A 221 5.69 -10.64 -12.11
N ARG A 222 6.21 -9.85 -11.17
CA ARG A 222 7.14 -10.28 -10.12
C ARG A 222 6.62 -9.88 -8.76
N VAL A 223 6.95 -10.69 -7.76
CA VAL A 223 6.69 -10.37 -6.35
C VAL A 223 8.03 -10.25 -5.63
N LYS A 224 8.29 -9.10 -5.03
CA LYS A 224 9.48 -8.84 -4.21
C LYS A 224 9.08 -8.60 -2.76
N MET A 225 9.71 -9.36 -1.87
CA MET A 225 9.49 -9.29 -0.44
C MET A 225 10.82 -9.41 0.30
N GLY A 226 11.29 -8.35 0.95
CA GLY A 226 12.40 -8.40 1.92
C GLY A 226 13.56 -9.37 1.60
N GLY A 227 14.22 -9.21 0.45
CA GLY A 227 15.36 -10.06 0.04
C GLY A 227 14.99 -11.32 -0.76
N VAL A 228 13.70 -11.60 -0.95
CA VAL A 228 13.20 -12.65 -1.85
C VAL A 228 12.54 -12.01 -3.07
N THR A 229 12.79 -12.58 -4.25
CA THR A 229 12.07 -12.24 -5.48
C THR A 229 11.52 -13.51 -6.11
N VAL A 230 10.22 -13.51 -6.38
CA VAL A 230 9.53 -14.54 -7.17
C VAL A 230 9.39 -14.00 -8.58
N PHE A 231 10.01 -14.71 -9.52
CA PHE A 231 9.90 -14.44 -10.95
C PHE A 231 8.65 -15.08 -11.54
N GLU A 232 8.28 -14.63 -12.73
CA GLU A 232 7.09 -15.03 -13.46
C GLU A 232 6.93 -16.54 -13.69
N ASN A 233 8.05 -17.26 -13.81
CA ASN A 233 8.09 -18.71 -14.01
C ASN A 233 8.07 -19.51 -12.70
N GLY A 234 7.80 -18.84 -11.57
CA GLY A 234 7.84 -19.44 -10.23
C GLY A 234 9.26 -19.60 -9.68
N HIS A 235 10.29 -19.12 -10.39
CA HIS A 235 11.67 -19.15 -9.88
C HIS A 235 11.80 -18.21 -8.68
N LEU A 236 12.15 -18.79 -7.54
CA LEU A 236 12.44 -18.09 -6.31
C LEU A 236 13.93 -17.79 -6.21
N VAL A 237 14.27 -16.51 -6.09
CA VAL A 237 15.65 -16.07 -5.84
C VAL A 237 15.72 -15.46 -4.45
N THR A 238 16.61 -16.02 -3.62
CA THR A 238 16.86 -15.56 -2.24
C THR A 238 18.16 -14.77 -2.17
N ALA A 239 18.16 -13.67 -1.41
CA ALA A 239 19.35 -12.85 -1.22
C ALA A 239 20.43 -13.64 -0.45
N SER A 240 21.61 -13.78 -1.06
CA SER A 240 22.76 -14.42 -0.44
C SER A 240 24.04 -13.65 -0.75
N SER A 241 24.34 -12.64 0.08
CA SER A 241 25.58 -11.85 0.01
C SER A 241 26.36 -11.96 1.32
N ARG A 242 27.69 -11.81 1.26
CA ARG A 242 28.55 -11.69 2.46
C ARG A 242 28.20 -10.45 3.28
N GLU A 243 27.63 -9.42 2.67
CA GLU A 243 27.17 -8.22 3.36
C GLU A 243 25.95 -8.48 4.25
N LEU A 244 25.19 -9.55 3.94
CA LEU A 244 23.98 -9.95 4.66
C LEU A 244 24.23 -11.07 5.68
N LYS A 245 25.48 -11.58 5.75
CA LYS A 245 25.82 -12.79 6.50
C LYS A 245 27.03 -12.53 7.40
N THR A 246 26.93 -12.94 8.66
CA THR A 246 28.03 -12.96 9.63
C THR A 246 28.45 -14.40 9.95
N ASP A 247 29.54 -14.58 10.70
CA ASP A 247 29.97 -15.88 11.24
C ASP A 247 30.16 -17.00 10.20
N ILE A 248 30.60 -16.64 8.99
CA ILE A 248 30.78 -17.57 7.87
C ILE A 248 31.97 -18.50 8.14
N LYS A 249 31.69 -19.78 8.43
CA LYS A 249 32.68 -20.83 8.69
C LYS A 249 32.49 -22.01 7.72
N PRO A 250 33.55 -22.78 7.40
CA PRO A 250 33.41 -24.03 6.66
C PRO A 250 32.51 -25.02 7.42
N LEU A 251 31.68 -25.78 6.69
CA LEU A 251 30.88 -26.85 7.29
C LEU A 251 31.79 -27.98 7.78
N ASP A 252 31.60 -28.39 9.04
CA ASP A 252 32.33 -29.49 9.64
C ASP A 252 32.05 -30.81 8.92
N THR A 253 33.11 -31.54 8.59
CA THR A 253 33.01 -32.75 7.79
C THR A 253 32.32 -33.88 8.56
N GLN A 254 32.67 -34.09 9.83
CA GLN A 254 32.12 -35.21 10.60
C GLN A 254 30.63 -34.99 10.87
N ALA A 255 30.26 -33.79 11.31
CA ALA A 255 28.87 -33.41 11.51
C ALA A 255 28.05 -33.54 10.22
N ALA A 256 28.64 -33.18 9.07
CA ALA A 256 27.97 -33.32 7.78
C ALA A 256 27.71 -34.78 7.40
N MET A 257 28.69 -35.66 7.59
CA MET A 257 28.56 -37.10 7.33
C MET A 257 27.53 -37.73 8.29
N ASP A 258 27.59 -37.41 9.57
CA ASP A 258 26.67 -37.92 10.59
C ASP A 258 25.22 -37.50 10.31
N ALA A 259 25.02 -36.25 9.86
CA ALA A 259 23.71 -35.76 9.44
C ALA A 259 23.24 -36.48 8.17
N PHE A 260 24.11 -36.62 7.16
CA PHE A 260 23.76 -37.32 5.92
C PHE A 260 23.32 -38.76 6.15
N HIS A 261 23.99 -39.51 7.02
CA HIS A 261 23.59 -40.88 7.34
C HIS A 261 22.24 -40.97 8.06
N LYS A 262 21.80 -39.89 8.71
CA LYS A 262 20.48 -39.82 9.36
C LYS A 262 19.37 -39.32 8.43
N LEU A 263 19.72 -38.75 7.26
CA LEU A 263 18.71 -38.33 6.29
C LEU A 263 18.01 -39.54 5.67
N GLN A 264 16.69 -39.57 5.81
CA GLN A 264 15.83 -40.62 5.26
C GLN A 264 14.89 -40.02 4.21
N PRO A 265 15.20 -40.13 2.90
CA PRO A 265 14.27 -39.72 1.87
C PRO A 265 13.08 -40.68 1.84
N VAL A 266 11.88 -40.13 1.75
CA VAL A 266 10.62 -40.87 1.73
C VAL A 266 9.73 -40.43 0.56
N SER A 267 8.80 -41.29 0.17
CA SER A 267 7.71 -40.96 -0.74
C SER A 267 6.43 -40.74 0.06
N TYR A 268 5.72 -39.65 -0.22
CA TYR A 268 4.49 -39.28 0.48
C TYR A 268 3.51 -38.56 -0.45
N GLU A 269 2.26 -38.42 0.00
CA GLU A 269 1.24 -37.59 -0.64
C GLU A 269 0.74 -36.55 0.35
N TYR A 270 0.45 -35.35 -0.14
CA TYR A 270 -0.20 -34.34 0.69
C TYR A 270 -1.63 -34.77 1.03
N LYS A 271 -2.06 -34.52 2.27
CA LYS A 271 -3.45 -34.85 2.69
C LYS A 271 -4.49 -34.13 1.82
N ALA A 272 -4.20 -32.90 1.41
CA ALA A 272 -5.06 -32.06 0.59
C ALA A 272 -5.00 -32.37 -0.92
N GLN A 273 -3.95 -33.05 -1.39
CA GLN A 273 -3.75 -33.37 -2.82
C GLN A 273 -3.34 -34.84 -2.94
N LYS A 274 -4.32 -35.67 -3.29
CA LYS A 274 -4.19 -37.13 -3.42
C LYS A 274 -3.88 -37.53 -4.86
N GLY A 275 -3.16 -38.64 -5.03
CA GLY A 275 -2.86 -39.22 -6.35
C GLY A 275 -1.62 -38.65 -7.04
N GLU A 276 -0.90 -37.74 -6.39
CA GLU A 276 0.38 -37.19 -6.86
C GLU A 276 1.46 -37.47 -5.80
N PRO A 277 2.10 -38.66 -5.82
CA PRO A 277 3.17 -38.97 -4.87
C PRO A 277 4.39 -38.10 -5.15
N VAL A 278 4.93 -37.52 -4.08
CA VAL A 278 6.11 -36.66 -4.10
C VAL A 278 7.21 -37.32 -3.27
N VAL A 279 8.47 -37.16 -3.70
CA VAL A 279 9.64 -37.62 -2.95
C VAL A 279 10.24 -36.44 -2.20
N GLY A 280 10.59 -36.64 -0.94
CA GLY A 280 11.24 -35.61 -0.14
C GLY A 280 11.62 -36.09 1.25
N PHE A 281 11.66 -35.15 2.19
CA PHE A 281 11.98 -35.41 3.59
C PHE A 281 10.81 -34.99 4.48
N ILE A 282 10.70 -35.63 5.65
CA ILE A 282 9.80 -35.24 6.72
C ILE A 282 10.57 -34.34 7.68
N ALA A 283 10.08 -33.11 7.91
CA ALA A 283 10.79 -32.09 8.67
C ALA A 283 11.02 -32.48 10.15
N GLU A 284 10.20 -33.37 10.69
CA GLU A 284 10.37 -33.92 12.02
C GLU A 284 11.56 -34.88 12.12
N ASP A 285 11.86 -35.61 11.05
CA ASP A 285 12.82 -36.72 11.02
C ASP A 285 14.22 -36.28 10.56
N VAL A 286 14.37 -35.09 9.98
CA VAL A 286 15.69 -34.57 9.56
C VAL A 286 16.61 -34.29 10.76
N PRO A 287 17.94 -34.42 10.60
CA PRO A 287 18.89 -34.11 11.68
C PRO A 287 18.94 -32.61 11.98
N GLU A 288 19.29 -32.27 13.23
CA GLU A 288 19.29 -30.88 13.74
C GLU A 288 20.06 -29.89 12.85
N LEU A 289 21.13 -30.35 12.20
CA LEU A 289 21.99 -29.52 11.34
C LEU A 289 21.25 -28.88 10.14
N VAL A 290 20.16 -29.49 9.67
CA VAL A 290 19.33 -29.00 8.55
C VAL A 290 17.85 -28.89 8.93
N ALA A 291 17.57 -28.93 10.23
CA ALA A 291 16.21 -28.85 10.75
C ALA A 291 15.85 -27.38 11.01
N MET A 292 14.69 -26.97 10.51
CA MET A 292 14.12 -25.69 10.92
C MET A 292 13.62 -25.78 12.37
N PRO A 293 13.63 -24.67 13.15
CA PRO A 293 13.16 -24.67 14.53
C PRO A 293 11.74 -25.19 14.72
N SER A 294 10.87 -25.01 13.72
CA SER A 294 9.48 -25.48 13.76
C SER A 294 9.36 -27.00 13.66
N ARG A 295 10.35 -27.69 13.06
CA ARG A 295 10.26 -29.10 12.64
C ARG A 295 9.04 -29.42 11.77
N LYS A 296 8.40 -28.41 11.16
CA LYS A 296 7.20 -28.54 10.28
C LYS A 296 7.44 -28.09 8.84
N THR A 297 8.59 -27.48 8.60
CA THR A 297 9.04 -26.98 7.30
C THR A 297 10.52 -27.29 7.20
N PHE A 298 11.06 -27.41 5.99
CA PHE A 298 12.49 -27.61 5.77
C PHE A 298 12.98 -26.73 4.62
N ASP A 299 14.27 -26.40 4.62
CA ASP A 299 14.93 -25.69 3.53
C ASP A 299 15.71 -26.68 2.66
N SER A 300 15.35 -26.77 1.37
CA SER A 300 16.05 -27.61 0.41
C SER A 300 17.48 -27.13 0.14
N ALA A 301 17.75 -25.83 0.31
CA ALA A 301 19.08 -25.26 0.12
C ALA A 301 20.06 -25.73 1.20
N GLU A 302 19.62 -25.88 2.46
CA GLU A 302 20.46 -26.40 3.55
C GLU A 302 20.84 -27.86 3.31
N VAL A 303 19.88 -28.70 2.91
CA VAL A 303 20.15 -30.10 2.54
C VAL A 303 21.09 -30.18 1.34
N THR A 304 20.90 -29.32 0.34
CA THR A 304 21.78 -29.26 -0.84
C THR A 304 23.20 -28.86 -0.47
N ALA A 305 23.38 -27.91 0.46
CA ALA A 305 24.69 -27.50 0.96
C ALA A 305 25.39 -28.63 1.73
N LEU A 306 24.64 -29.34 2.59
CA LEU A 306 25.10 -30.54 3.29
C LEU A 306 25.57 -31.62 2.31
N LEU A 307 24.73 -31.96 1.33
CA LEU A 307 25.05 -32.95 0.29
C LEU A 307 26.29 -32.55 -0.51
N THR A 308 26.43 -31.27 -0.84
CA THR A 308 27.61 -30.75 -1.54
C THR A 308 28.88 -31.01 -0.74
N LYS A 309 28.88 -30.76 0.57
CA LYS A 309 30.03 -31.03 1.45
C LYS A 309 30.36 -32.52 1.54
N VAL A 310 29.34 -33.38 1.66
CA VAL A 310 29.52 -34.83 1.73
C VAL A 310 30.10 -35.39 0.43
N VAL A 311 29.58 -34.97 -0.72
CA VAL A 311 30.09 -35.39 -2.03
C VAL A 311 31.53 -34.92 -2.24
N GLN A 312 31.86 -33.68 -1.85
CA GLN A 312 33.23 -33.18 -1.88
C GLN A 312 34.19 -34.04 -1.05
N GLU A 313 33.76 -34.51 0.12
CA GLU A 313 34.60 -35.36 0.96
C GLU A 313 34.72 -36.78 0.39
N GLN A 314 33.64 -37.35 -0.12
CA GLN A 314 33.66 -38.65 -0.78
C GLN A 314 34.58 -38.67 -2.00
N ASP A 315 34.59 -37.61 -2.81
CA ASP A 315 35.48 -37.50 -3.98
C ASP A 315 36.97 -37.49 -3.58
N LYS A 316 37.33 -36.85 -2.46
CA LYS A 316 38.68 -36.90 -1.90
C LYS A 316 39.06 -38.31 -1.49
N VAL A 317 38.18 -39.00 -0.74
CA VAL A 317 38.43 -40.37 -0.28
C VAL A 317 38.57 -41.30 -1.49
N LEU A 318 37.68 -41.21 -2.48
CA LEU A 318 37.75 -42.01 -3.71
C LEU A 318 39.06 -41.77 -4.48
N SER A 319 39.51 -40.52 -4.58
CA SER A 319 40.77 -40.18 -5.23
C SER A 319 41.98 -40.78 -4.50
N GLN A 320 41.97 -40.73 -3.16
CA GLN A 320 43.00 -41.33 -2.33
C GLN A 320 43.02 -42.86 -2.45
N THR A 321 41.85 -43.51 -2.36
CA THR A 321 41.72 -44.97 -2.54
C THR A 321 42.17 -45.41 -3.93
N ARG A 322 41.85 -44.65 -4.99
CA ARG A 322 42.34 -44.94 -6.35
C ARG A 322 43.86 -44.87 -6.46
N LYS A 323 44.49 -43.91 -5.78
CA LYS A 323 45.95 -43.78 -5.73
C LYS A 323 46.58 -44.97 -5.02
N GLU A 324 46.07 -45.32 -3.84
CA GLU A 324 46.55 -46.46 -3.06
C GLU A 324 46.36 -47.79 -3.80
N LEU A 325 45.23 -47.96 -4.50
CA LEU A 325 44.98 -49.14 -5.32
C LEU A 325 46.01 -49.27 -6.45
N LYS A 326 46.37 -48.17 -7.10
CA LYS A 326 47.41 -48.16 -8.13
C LYS A 326 48.77 -48.54 -7.55
N GLU A 327 49.15 -47.97 -6.40
CA GLU A 327 50.40 -48.31 -5.73
C GLU A 327 50.44 -49.78 -5.29
N ALA A 328 49.32 -50.33 -4.82
CA ALA A 328 49.19 -51.74 -4.47
C ALA A 328 49.32 -52.65 -5.71
N GLN A 329 48.67 -52.30 -6.82
CA GLN A 329 48.80 -53.01 -8.09
C GLN A 329 50.25 -53.02 -8.61
N GLU A 330 50.94 -51.88 -8.53
CA GLU A 330 52.36 -51.78 -8.90
C GLU A 330 53.26 -52.66 -8.01
N LYS A 331 52.98 -52.76 -6.71
CA LYS A 331 53.69 -53.66 -5.79
C LYS A 331 53.45 -55.13 -6.14
N ILE A 332 52.20 -55.51 -6.39
CA ILE A 332 51.84 -56.88 -6.78
C ILE A 332 52.58 -57.26 -8.06
N ALA A 333 52.58 -56.41 -9.09
CA ALA A 333 53.31 -56.67 -10.33
C ALA A 333 54.83 -56.83 -10.13
N ARG A 334 55.43 -56.10 -9.18
CA ARG A 334 56.84 -56.29 -8.81
C ARG A 334 57.08 -57.62 -8.11
N LEU A 335 56.19 -58.04 -7.22
CA LEU A 335 56.28 -59.32 -6.51
C LEU A 335 56.15 -60.49 -7.49
N GLU A 336 55.17 -60.47 -8.40
CA GLU A 336 55.04 -61.50 -9.45
C GLU A 336 56.30 -61.63 -10.31
N LYS A 337 56.97 -60.49 -10.60
CA LYS A 337 58.25 -60.49 -11.32
C LYS A 337 59.38 -61.10 -10.49
N MET A 338 59.38 -60.89 -9.17
CA MET A 338 60.35 -61.53 -8.27
C MET A 338 60.09 -63.02 -8.15
N GLU A 339 58.84 -63.46 -8.02
CA GLU A 339 58.48 -64.89 -8.00
C GLU A 339 58.94 -65.61 -9.26
N LYS A 340 58.72 -65.02 -10.45
CA LYS A 340 59.25 -65.58 -11.71
C LYS A 340 60.78 -65.69 -11.72
N LYS A 341 61.49 -64.71 -11.14
CA LYS A 341 62.96 -64.76 -11.01
C LYS A 341 63.40 -65.84 -10.03
N VAL A 342 62.71 -66.00 -8.91
CA VAL A 342 63.00 -67.06 -7.92
C VAL A 342 62.76 -68.43 -8.53
N ALA A 343 61.62 -68.65 -9.20
CA ALA A 343 61.34 -69.89 -9.91
C ALA A 343 62.40 -70.21 -10.99
N MET A 344 62.87 -69.17 -11.72
CA MET A 344 63.96 -69.33 -12.67
C MET A 344 65.27 -69.74 -11.97
N MET A 345 65.58 -69.13 -10.82
CA MET A 345 66.76 -69.44 -10.03
C MET A 345 66.70 -70.86 -9.43
N GLU A 346 65.53 -71.30 -8.98
CA GLU A 346 65.27 -72.68 -8.54
C GLU A 346 65.47 -73.70 -9.66
N SER A 347 65.01 -73.40 -10.89
CA SER A 347 65.26 -74.28 -12.04
C SER A 347 66.75 -74.37 -12.41
N ILE A 348 67.48 -73.26 -12.34
CA ILE A 348 68.94 -73.23 -12.56
C ILE A 348 69.65 -74.07 -11.48
N LEU A 349 69.29 -73.90 -10.20
CA LEU A 349 69.84 -74.69 -9.09
C LEU A 349 69.57 -76.19 -9.25
N THR A 350 68.35 -76.54 -9.68
CA THR A 350 67.98 -77.94 -9.95
C THR A 350 68.83 -78.53 -11.07
N ASN A 351 69.06 -77.78 -12.14
CA ASN A 351 69.92 -78.20 -13.27
C ASN A 351 71.40 -78.32 -12.86
N LEU A 352 71.92 -77.39 -12.05
CA LEU A 352 73.28 -77.47 -11.52
C LEU A 352 73.49 -78.67 -10.57
N ALA A 353 72.49 -79.00 -9.75
CA ALA A 353 72.50 -80.18 -8.89
C ALA A 353 72.49 -81.49 -9.71
N LEU A 354 71.75 -81.52 -10.82
CA LEU A 354 71.77 -82.64 -11.76
C LEU A 354 73.14 -82.80 -12.45
N ASP A 355 73.79 -81.71 -12.85
CA ASP A 355 75.11 -81.75 -13.50
C ASP A 355 76.24 -82.17 -12.56
N THR A 356 76.19 -81.74 -11.30
CA THR A 356 77.13 -82.22 -10.27
C THR A 356 76.96 -83.71 -9.98
N SER A 357 75.72 -84.24 -10.03
CA SER A 357 75.47 -85.68 -9.90
C SER A 357 76.03 -86.51 -11.07
N ARG A 358 76.02 -85.95 -12.30
CA ARG A 358 76.64 -86.57 -13.49
C ARG A 358 78.17 -86.55 -13.43
N SER A 359 78.76 -85.41 -13.07
CA SER A 359 80.22 -85.26 -12.89
C SER A 359 80.78 -86.23 -11.83
N THR A 360 80.03 -86.46 -10.75
CA THR A 360 80.45 -87.39 -9.69
C THR A 360 80.37 -88.85 -10.16
N LYS A 361 79.37 -89.22 -10.98
CA LYS A 361 79.30 -90.56 -11.60
C LYS A 361 80.40 -90.78 -12.65
N GLU A 362 80.76 -89.77 -13.44
CA GLU A 362 81.87 -89.88 -14.41
C GLU A 362 83.23 -90.04 -13.73
N LYS A 363 83.50 -89.29 -12.65
CA LYS A 363 84.76 -89.44 -11.88
C LYS A 363 84.90 -90.81 -11.19
N VAL A 364 83.81 -91.44 -10.77
CA VAL A 364 83.84 -92.81 -10.23
C VAL A 364 84.11 -93.84 -11.35
N SER A 365 83.64 -93.59 -12.58
CA SER A 365 83.91 -94.47 -13.73
C SER A 365 85.33 -94.36 -14.30
N LEU A 366 85.98 -93.20 -14.15
CA LEU A 366 87.36 -92.97 -14.61
C LEU A 366 88.44 -93.50 -13.65
N ASN A 367 88.10 -93.76 -12.38
CA ASN A 367 89.01 -94.38 -11.39
C ASN A 367 88.92 -95.93 -11.36
N GLN A 368 88.19 -96.56 -12.27
CA GLN A 368 88.04 -98.03 -12.39
C GLN A 368 88.60 -98.61 -13.70
N LYS A 369 89.47 -97.87 -14.40
CA LYS A 369 90.35 -98.40 -15.45
C LYS A 369 91.79 -98.13 -15.07
#